data_AF-A0A2V5RX20-F1
#
_entry.id   AF-A0A2V5RX20-F1
#
_cell.length_a   1.000
_cell.length_b   1.000
_cell.length_c   1.000
_cell.angle_alpha   90.00
_cell.angle_beta   90.00
_cell.angle_gamma   90.00
#
_symmetry.space_group_name_H-M   'P 1'
#
loop_
_entity.id
_entity.type
_entity.pdbx_description
1 polymer ?
#
loop_
_entity_poly.entity_id
_entity_poly.type
_entity_poly.pdbx_seq_one_letter_code
_entity_poly.pdbx_strand_id
1 'polypeptide(L)'
;MPGQIATADSLMTGSTFFRNAVEIWALMELTESTSGLDLVVCACGEQEYTARDAIDAAIFRGELDVKWKEFLHQVAAESRADELDLEADQSAISSAAEAFRYEYDLITAEETEAWLANRGLTLDDFADYLTREYYASTLQEEIIPDEIEYHAAEAELRQSFLAQLILSGELDRMTNDLIVRLAARCAGKELPPDAIVAEKQKFLHRNGLKSAQLADWLEQLKRDSNWLDEMLAMEIAYRKHCETLLVPEARQRELLALRLPLTRFETEVIEVESLDAAREALFCVREDGMSMEEVATE
;
A
#
# COMPACT_ATOMS: atom_id res chain seq x y z
N MET A 1 -22.43 34.90 28.94
CA MET A 1 -21.06 34.36 28.96
C MET A 1 -21.06 33.05 29.75
N PRO A 2 -21.28 31.91 29.08
CA PRO A 2 -20.71 30.64 29.50
C PRO A 2 -19.71 30.13 28.46
N GLY A 3 -18.60 29.58 28.95
CA GLY A 3 -17.53 28.99 28.13
C GLY A 3 -17.93 27.65 27.52
N GLN A 4 -17.39 27.38 26.34
CA GLN A 4 -17.41 26.06 25.71
C GLN A 4 -16.01 25.46 25.78
N ILE A 5 -15.96 24.29 26.42
CA ILE A 5 -14.83 23.37 26.50
C ILE A 5 -14.78 22.64 25.16
N ALA A 6 -13.68 22.78 24.42
CA ALA A 6 -13.43 21.99 23.22
C ALA A 6 -12.87 20.62 23.63
N THR A 7 -13.67 19.57 23.43
CA THR A 7 -13.22 18.18 23.51
C THR A 7 -12.50 17.82 22.23
N ALA A 8 -11.22 17.49 22.35
CA ALA A 8 -10.42 16.88 21.30
C ALA A 8 -10.70 15.37 21.30
N ASP A 9 -11.46 14.92 20.31
CA ASP A 9 -11.52 13.51 19.92
C ASP A 9 -11.65 13.46 18.40
N SER A 10 -10.54 13.20 17.73
CA SER A 10 -10.52 12.76 16.34
C SER A 10 -9.33 11.83 16.18
N LEU A 11 -9.54 10.58 16.58
CA LEU A 11 -8.71 9.45 16.21
C LEU A 11 -8.93 9.22 14.71
N MET A 12 -7.94 9.59 13.89
CA MET A 12 -7.87 9.20 12.49
C MET A 12 -7.43 7.74 12.39
N THR A 13 -8.41 6.85 12.26
CA THR A 13 -8.23 5.50 11.73
C THR A 13 -9.21 5.34 10.59
N GLY A 14 -8.69 5.11 9.39
CA GLY A 14 -9.46 5.01 8.17
C GLY A 14 -8.87 5.91 7.09
N SER A 15 -7.82 5.43 6.43
CA SER A 15 -7.38 5.95 5.14
C SER A 15 -8.40 5.52 4.07
N THR A 16 -9.61 6.08 4.14
CA THR A 16 -10.51 6.14 3.00
C THR A 16 -10.18 7.42 2.27
N PHE A 17 -9.90 7.30 0.97
CA PHE A 17 -9.79 8.40 0.02
C PHE A 17 -10.65 9.59 0.46
N PHE A 18 -9.98 10.72 0.68
CA PHE A 18 -10.55 11.98 1.14
C PHE A 18 -11.99 12.18 0.64
N ARG A 19 -12.98 12.05 1.55
CA ARG A 19 -14.39 12.40 1.31
C ARG A 19 -14.60 13.83 0.78
N ASN A 20 -13.59 14.70 0.88
CA ASN A 20 -13.64 16.08 0.42
C ASN A 20 -13.14 16.30 -1.03
N ALA A 21 -12.59 15.30 -1.71
CA ALA A 21 -12.25 15.41 -3.14
C ALA A 21 -13.46 15.24 -4.07
N VAL A 22 -14.60 14.78 -3.53
CA VAL A 22 -15.83 14.46 -4.27
C VAL A 22 -16.47 15.69 -4.94
N GLU A 23 -16.24 16.91 -4.43
CA GLU A 23 -16.85 18.11 -5.05
C GLU A 23 -16.14 18.60 -6.32
N ILE A 24 -14.89 18.20 -6.58
CA ILE A 24 -14.17 18.64 -7.79
C ILE A 24 -14.42 17.68 -8.97
N TRP A 25 -14.75 16.42 -8.71
CA TRP A 25 -14.85 15.39 -9.75
C TRP A 25 -16.15 15.45 -10.56
N ALA A 26 -17.15 16.20 -10.10
CA ALA A 26 -18.45 16.30 -10.77
C ALA A 26 -18.47 17.19 -12.02
N LEU A 27 -17.32 17.75 -12.46
CA LEU A 27 -17.28 18.73 -13.55
C LEU A 27 -16.28 18.45 -14.69
N MET A 28 -15.77 17.23 -14.82
CA MET A 28 -14.95 16.85 -15.97
C MET A 28 -15.71 15.87 -16.86
N GLU A 29 -16.04 16.33 -18.07
CA GLU A 29 -16.45 15.47 -19.18
C GLU A 29 -15.32 14.47 -19.47
N LEU A 30 -15.52 13.21 -19.06
CA LEU A 30 -14.69 12.06 -19.44
C LEU A 30 -14.70 11.93 -20.96
N THR A 31 -13.68 12.47 -21.62
CA THR A 31 -13.43 12.30 -23.04
C THR A 31 -12.07 11.62 -23.24
N GLU A 32 -12.14 10.50 -23.95
CA GLU A 32 -11.07 9.75 -24.64
C GLU A 32 -9.88 9.22 -23.82
N SER A 33 -9.83 7.88 -23.72
CA SER A 33 -8.68 6.99 -23.47
C SER A 33 -7.38 7.70 -23.06
N THR A 34 -7.35 8.20 -21.83
CA THR A 34 -6.10 8.55 -21.17
C THR A 34 -5.46 7.24 -20.72
N SER A 35 -4.15 7.11 -20.92
CA SER A 35 -3.40 6.00 -20.34
C SER A 35 -3.66 6.01 -18.83
N GLY A 36 -3.94 4.87 -18.19
CA GLY A 36 -4.20 4.84 -16.73
C GLY A 36 -3.08 5.49 -15.91
N LEU A 37 -1.87 5.62 -16.48
CA LEU A 37 -0.74 6.36 -15.91
C LEU A 37 -1.00 7.86 -15.71
N ASP A 38 -1.91 8.46 -16.48
CA ASP A 38 -2.29 9.88 -16.41
C ASP A 38 -3.40 10.14 -15.36
N LEU A 39 -3.90 9.10 -14.69
CA LEU A 39 -4.85 9.22 -13.58
C LEU A 39 -4.28 10.14 -12.51
N VAL A 40 -4.97 11.25 -12.19
CA VAL A 40 -4.57 12.15 -11.11
C VAL A 40 -4.82 11.49 -9.77
N VAL A 41 -3.77 11.34 -8.96
CA VAL A 41 -3.82 10.68 -7.64
C VAL A 41 -3.73 11.66 -6.47
N CYS A 42 -3.08 12.81 -6.64
CA CYS A 42 -3.05 13.88 -5.64
C CYS A 42 -2.62 15.24 -6.21
N ALA A 43 -2.63 16.28 -5.37
CA ALA A 43 -2.16 17.62 -5.72
C ALA A 43 -1.43 18.29 -4.53
N CYS A 44 -0.35 19.08 -4.78
CA CYS A 44 0.17 20.10 -3.82
C CYS A 44 0.10 21.47 -4.50
N GLY A 45 -0.73 22.38 -3.98
CA GLY A 45 -0.93 23.70 -4.57
C GLY A 45 -1.68 23.61 -5.90
N GLU A 46 -1.12 24.20 -6.95
CA GLU A 46 -1.69 24.18 -8.31
C GLU A 46 -1.16 23.00 -9.15
N GLN A 47 -0.25 22.19 -8.60
CA GLN A 47 0.36 21.07 -9.30
C GLN A 47 -0.39 19.77 -8.99
N GLU A 48 -0.87 19.12 -10.03
CA GLU A 48 -1.41 17.77 -9.99
C GLU A 48 -0.30 16.73 -10.21
N TYR A 49 -0.47 15.59 -9.55
CA TYR A 49 0.42 14.43 -9.64
C TYR A 49 -0.40 13.22 -10.06
N THR A 50 0.16 12.49 -11.01
CA THR A 50 -0.46 11.32 -11.66
C THR A 50 -0.01 10.01 -11.04
N ALA A 51 -0.66 8.91 -11.40
CA ALA A 51 -0.23 7.56 -11.03
C ALA A 51 1.22 7.31 -11.48
N ARG A 52 1.61 7.83 -12.65
CA ARG A 52 3.00 7.81 -13.11
C ARG A 52 3.95 8.53 -12.16
N ASP A 53 3.57 9.69 -11.63
CA ASP A 53 4.42 10.42 -10.68
C ASP A 53 4.61 9.63 -9.38
N ALA A 54 3.56 8.97 -8.89
CA ALA A 54 3.66 8.09 -7.72
C ALA A 54 4.59 6.89 -7.98
N ILE A 55 4.47 6.25 -9.15
CA ILE A 55 5.31 5.12 -9.56
C ILE A 55 6.77 5.55 -9.76
N ASP A 56 7.03 6.62 -10.52
CA ASP A 56 8.38 7.15 -10.75
C ASP A 56 9.06 7.57 -9.43
N ALA A 57 8.27 8.13 -8.49
CA ALA A 57 8.74 8.45 -7.16
C ALA A 57 9.07 7.18 -6.33
N ALA A 58 8.29 6.10 -6.46
CA ALA A 58 8.58 4.80 -5.85
C ALA A 58 9.84 4.15 -6.45
N ILE A 59 10.05 4.28 -7.76
CA ILE A 59 11.28 3.85 -8.45
C ILE A 59 12.49 4.61 -7.90
N PHE A 60 12.40 5.93 -7.76
CA PHE A 60 13.46 6.74 -7.15
C PHE A 60 13.83 6.27 -5.73
N ARG A 61 12.85 5.78 -4.98
CA ARG A 61 13.03 5.28 -3.61
C ARG A 61 13.51 3.82 -3.55
N GLY A 62 13.48 3.08 -4.67
CA GLY A 62 13.82 1.65 -4.73
C GLY A 62 12.70 0.76 -4.18
N GLU A 63 11.45 1.23 -4.22
CA GLU A 63 10.28 0.53 -3.64
C GLU A 63 9.51 -0.31 -4.67
N LEU A 64 9.64 0.00 -5.96
CA LEU A 64 8.85 -0.65 -7.02
C LEU A 64 9.33 -2.08 -7.33
N ASP A 65 10.64 -2.34 -7.27
CA ASP A 65 11.26 -3.58 -7.76
C ASP A 65 10.68 -4.85 -7.11
N VAL A 66 10.34 -4.78 -5.82
CA VAL A 66 9.73 -5.91 -5.10
C VAL A 66 8.34 -6.20 -5.67
N LYS A 67 7.51 -5.16 -5.83
CA LYS A 67 6.15 -5.28 -6.36
C LYS A 67 6.14 -5.69 -7.83
N TRP A 68 7.09 -5.20 -8.61
CA TRP A 68 7.26 -5.62 -9.99
C TRP A 68 7.62 -7.10 -10.10
N LYS A 69 8.53 -7.61 -9.26
CA LYS A 69 8.90 -9.04 -9.24
C LYS A 69 7.76 -9.94 -8.78
N GLU A 70 7.03 -9.52 -7.75
CA GLU A 70 5.81 -10.21 -7.30
C GLU A 70 4.79 -10.32 -8.44
N PHE A 71 4.56 -9.22 -9.17
CA PHE A 71 3.66 -9.21 -10.33
C PHE A 71 4.15 -10.11 -11.48
N LEU A 72 5.44 -10.08 -11.83
CA LEU A 72 5.99 -10.96 -12.87
C LEU A 72 5.81 -12.43 -12.52
N HIS A 73 5.96 -12.80 -11.24
CA HIS A 73 5.67 -14.15 -10.78
C HIS A 73 4.19 -14.53 -10.98
N GLN A 74 3.26 -13.60 -10.72
CA GLN A 74 1.82 -13.84 -10.95
C GLN A 74 1.49 -14.02 -12.44
N VAL A 75 2.08 -13.20 -13.31
CA VAL A 75 1.92 -13.33 -14.77
C VAL A 75 2.47 -14.66 -15.28
N ALA A 76 3.62 -15.08 -14.76
CA ALA A 76 4.20 -16.39 -15.09
C ALA A 76 3.33 -17.54 -14.58
N ALA A 77 2.69 -17.38 -13.41
CA ALA A 77 1.78 -18.38 -12.86
C ALA A 77 0.53 -18.55 -13.71
N GLU A 78 -0.07 -17.46 -14.16
CA GLU A 78 -1.20 -17.49 -15.09
C GLU A 78 -0.82 -18.11 -16.44
N SER A 79 0.29 -17.67 -17.03
CA SER A 79 0.79 -18.25 -18.29
C SER A 79 1.02 -19.76 -18.17
N ARG A 80 1.52 -20.21 -17.01
CA ARG A 80 1.73 -21.62 -16.72
C ARG A 80 0.41 -22.39 -16.59
N ALA A 81 -0.61 -21.80 -15.98
CA ALA A 81 -1.93 -22.41 -15.90
C ALA A 81 -2.55 -22.60 -17.30
N ASP A 82 -2.39 -21.61 -18.18
CA ASP A 82 -2.84 -21.68 -19.57
C ASP A 82 -2.13 -22.79 -20.35
N GLU A 83 -0.82 -22.94 -20.19
CA GLU A 83 -0.05 -24.04 -20.81
C GLU A 83 -0.53 -25.44 -20.37
N LEU A 84 -1.00 -25.53 -19.13
CA LEU A 84 -1.51 -26.76 -18.53
C LEU A 84 -3.01 -26.97 -18.78
N ASP A 85 -3.67 -26.04 -19.48
CA ASP A 85 -5.12 -26.05 -19.75
C ASP A 85 -5.93 -26.18 -18.45
N LEU A 86 -5.50 -25.47 -17.40
CA LEU A 86 -6.17 -25.45 -16.10
C LEU A 86 -7.29 -24.42 -16.11
N GLU A 87 -8.45 -24.80 -15.55
CA GLU A 87 -9.55 -23.88 -15.31
C GLU A 87 -9.53 -23.38 -13.86
N ALA A 88 -9.63 -22.07 -13.67
CA ALA A 88 -9.74 -21.47 -12.36
C ALA A 88 -11.05 -21.90 -11.66
N ASP A 89 -10.96 -22.21 -10.36
CA ASP A 89 -12.13 -22.47 -9.54
C ASP A 89 -13.00 -21.21 -9.42
N GLN A 90 -14.10 -21.19 -10.17
CA GLN A 90 -15.04 -20.08 -10.20
C GLN A 90 -15.65 -19.75 -8.84
N SER A 91 -15.77 -20.76 -7.95
CA SER A 91 -16.23 -20.52 -6.58
C SER A 91 -15.18 -19.73 -5.79
N ALA A 92 -13.90 -20.06 -5.94
CA ALA A 92 -12.81 -19.36 -5.28
C ALA A 92 -12.69 -17.91 -5.79
N ILE A 93 -12.78 -17.70 -7.11
CA ILE A 93 -12.76 -16.36 -7.72
C ILE A 93 -13.95 -15.53 -7.22
N SER A 94 -15.16 -16.10 -7.19
CA SER A 94 -16.34 -15.41 -6.67
C SER A 94 -16.19 -15.04 -5.19
N SER A 95 -15.62 -15.92 -4.37
CA SER A 95 -15.36 -15.62 -2.95
C SER A 95 -14.29 -14.53 -2.79
N ALA A 96 -13.26 -14.52 -3.64
CA ALA A 96 -12.24 -13.46 -3.63
C ALA A 96 -12.83 -12.10 -4.05
N ALA A 97 -13.70 -12.08 -5.06
CA ALA A 97 -14.41 -10.88 -5.48
C ALA A 97 -15.32 -10.33 -4.37
N GLU A 98 -16.03 -11.21 -3.66
CA GLU A 98 -16.87 -10.82 -2.52
C GLU A 98 -16.03 -10.29 -1.35
N ALA A 99 -14.91 -10.95 -1.01
CA ALA A 99 -13.99 -10.47 0.01
C ALA A 99 -13.41 -9.10 -0.31
N PHE A 100 -13.00 -8.88 -1.57
CA PHE A 100 -12.55 -7.58 -2.06
C PHE A 100 -13.65 -6.52 -1.88
N ARG A 101 -14.88 -6.81 -2.30
CA ARG A 101 -15.99 -5.88 -2.14
C ARG A 101 -16.26 -5.54 -0.68
N TYR A 102 -16.14 -6.48 0.24
CA TYR A 102 -16.26 -6.21 1.67
C TYR A 102 -15.14 -5.31 2.19
N GLU A 103 -13.89 -5.54 1.78
CA GLU A 103 -12.74 -4.72 2.18
C GLU A 103 -12.89 -3.26 1.74
N TYR A 104 -13.43 -3.04 0.54
CA TYR A 104 -13.62 -1.71 -0.05
C TYR A 104 -15.01 -1.11 0.16
N ASP A 105 -15.87 -1.74 0.99
CA ASP A 105 -17.26 -1.30 1.28
C ASP A 105 -18.12 -1.11 0.00
N LEU A 106 -17.97 -2.03 -0.96
CA LEU A 106 -18.66 -2.05 -2.26
C LEU A 106 -19.87 -3.00 -2.21
N ILE A 107 -21.03 -2.47 -1.84
CA ILE A 107 -22.24 -3.24 -1.53
C ILE A 107 -22.89 -3.77 -2.80
N THR A 108 -22.88 -3.03 -3.91
CA THR A 108 -23.52 -3.44 -5.19
C THR A 108 -22.52 -3.68 -6.33
N ALA A 109 -23.00 -4.33 -7.39
CA ALA A 109 -22.22 -4.50 -8.61
C ALA A 109 -21.97 -3.15 -9.29
N GLU A 110 -22.97 -2.26 -9.33
CA GLU A 110 -22.87 -0.92 -9.89
C GLU A 110 -21.85 -0.05 -9.12
N GLU A 111 -21.79 -0.19 -7.80
CA GLU A 111 -20.76 0.47 -6.98
C GLU A 111 -19.36 -0.04 -7.33
N THR A 112 -19.22 -1.34 -7.60
CA THR A 112 -17.95 -1.96 -8.01
C THR A 112 -17.52 -1.45 -9.39
N GLU A 113 -18.42 -1.46 -10.37
CA GLU A 113 -18.17 -0.93 -11.71
C GLU A 113 -17.78 0.55 -11.69
N ALA A 114 -18.51 1.37 -10.91
CA ALA A 114 -18.19 2.79 -10.76
C ALA A 114 -16.83 3.00 -10.06
N TRP A 115 -16.50 2.18 -9.06
CA TRP A 115 -15.22 2.24 -8.36
C TRP A 115 -14.05 1.93 -9.30
N LEU A 116 -14.19 0.94 -10.18
CA LEU A 116 -13.20 0.57 -11.19
C LEU A 116 -13.08 1.66 -12.27
N ALA A 117 -14.20 2.11 -12.83
CA ALA A 117 -14.23 3.10 -13.90
C ALA A 117 -13.61 4.44 -13.48
N ASN A 118 -13.85 4.88 -12.24
CA ASN A 118 -13.22 6.08 -11.67
C ASN A 118 -11.69 6.00 -11.58
N ARG A 119 -11.13 4.80 -11.72
CA ARG A 119 -9.69 4.51 -11.70
C ARG A 119 -9.16 4.07 -13.07
N GLY A 120 -10.00 4.17 -14.11
CA GLY A 120 -9.64 3.76 -15.47
C GLY A 120 -9.56 2.25 -15.65
N LEU A 121 -10.19 1.46 -14.76
CA LEU A 121 -10.23 0.00 -14.83
C LEU A 121 -11.60 -0.49 -15.31
N THR A 122 -11.59 -1.69 -15.88
CA THR A 122 -12.76 -2.43 -16.34
C THR A 122 -13.04 -3.62 -15.42
N LEU A 123 -14.20 -4.27 -15.60
CA LEU A 123 -14.49 -5.54 -14.94
C LEU A 123 -13.56 -6.67 -15.39
N ASP A 124 -13.05 -6.60 -16.63
CA ASP A 124 -12.10 -7.58 -17.15
C ASP A 124 -10.76 -7.45 -16.41
N ASP A 125 -10.26 -6.22 -16.21
CA ASP A 125 -9.03 -5.97 -15.41
C ASP A 125 -9.17 -6.52 -13.97
N PHE A 126 -10.37 -6.42 -13.40
CA PHE A 126 -10.67 -6.94 -12.07
C PHE A 126 -10.71 -8.47 -12.05
N ALA A 127 -11.33 -9.10 -13.07
CA ALA A 127 -11.36 -10.55 -13.20
C ALA A 127 -9.94 -11.13 -13.44
N ASP A 128 -9.15 -10.49 -14.30
CA ASP A 128 -7.76 -10.86 -14.60
C ASP A 128 -6.89 -10.77 -13.34
N TYR A 129 -7.05 -9.71 -12.55
CA TYR A 129 -6.38 -9.59 -11.24
C TYR A 129 -6.69 -10.77 -10.31
N LEU A 130 -7.97 -11.09 -10.10
CA LEU A 130 -8.37 -12.19 -9.22
C LEU A 130 -7.88 -13.55 -9.74
N THR A 131 -7.89 -13.74 -11.06
CA THR A 131 -7.42 -14.96 -11.72
C THR A 131 -5.90 -15.14 -11.56
N ARG A 132 -5.13 -14.06 -11.76
CA ARG A 132 -3.67 -14.06 -11.50
C ARG A 132 -3.33 -14.35 -10.05
N GLU A 133 -4.01 -13.73 -9.09
CA GLU A 133 -3.82 -14.00 -7.66
C GLU A 133 -4.18 -15.46 -7.30
N TYR A 134 -5.25 -15.99 -7.89
CA TYR A 134 -5.64 -17.38 -7.70
C TYR A 134 -4.56 -18.34 -8.17
N TYR A 135 -4.03 -18.20 -9.39
CA TYR A 135 -3.00 -19.11 -9.89
C TYR A 135 -1.68 -18.96 -9.12
N ALA A 136 -1.28 -17.74 -8.79
CA ALA A 136 -0.07 -17.49 -8.01
C ALA A 136 -0.12 -18.12 -6.61
N SER A 137 -1.32 -18.26 -6.02
CA SER A 137 -1.51 -18.85 -4.68
C SER A 137 -1.78 -20.36 -4.68
N THR A 138 -2.30 -20.91 -5.79
CA THR A 138 -2.73 -22.32 -5.88
C THR A 138 -1.73 -23.22 -6.57
N LEU A 139 -0.94 -22.70 -7.52
CA LEU A 139 0.11 -23.47 -8.17
C LEU A 139 1.25 -23.74 -7.17
N GLN A 140 1.51 -25.02 -6.93
CA GLN A 140 2.56 -25.49 -6.02
C GLN A 140 3.90 -25.74 -6.73
N GLU A 141 3.96 -25.52 -8.05
CA GLU A 141 5.18 -25.65 -8.84
C GLU A 141 6.09 -24.42 -8.59
N GLU A 142 7.41 -24.63 -8.67
CA GLU A 142 8.36 -23.51 -8.65
C GLU A 142 8.31 -22.81 -10.01
N ILE A 143 7.75 -21.60 -10.04
CA ILE A 143 7.57 -20.80 -11.25
C ILE A 143 8.69 -19.76 -11.33
N ILE A 144 9.46 -19.80 -12.41
CA ILE A 144 10.56 -18.86 -12.66
C ILE A 144 10.07 -17.85 -13.70
N PRO A 145 9.77 -16.60 -13.32
CA PRO A 145 9.34 -15.58 -14.27
C PRO A 145 10.51 -15.09 -15.13
N ASP A 146 10.20 -14.51 -16.28
CA ASP A 146 11.17 -13.80 -17.09
C ASP A 146 11.71 -12.57 -16.36
N GLU A 147 13.03 -12.39 -16.36
CA GLU A 147 13.67 -11.21 -15.77
C GLU A 147 13.58 -10.02 -16.73
N ILE A 148 12.54 -9.21 -16.56
CA ILE A 148 12.31 -7.98 -17.34
C ILE A 148 12.33 -6.78 -16.38
N GLU A 149 13.07 -5.73 -16.70
CA GLU A 149 13.00 -4.48 -15.96
C GLU A 149 11.71 -3.71 -16.29
N TYR A 150 11.10 -3.05 -15.29
CA TYR A 150 9.86 -2.28 -15.49
C TYR A 150 9.92 -1.32 -16.68
N HIS A 151 11.01 -0.58 -16.86
CA HIS A 151 11.16 0.39 -17.96
C HIS A 151 11.33 -0.26 -19.34
N ALA A 152 11.84 -1.50 -19.38
CA ALA A 152 12.02 -2.28 -20.59
C ALA A 152 10.74 -3.05 -20.97
N ALA A 153 9.79 -3.17 -20.05
CA ALA A 153 8.53 -3.86 -20.27
C ALA A 153 7.64 -3.16 -21.29
N GLU A 154 6.91 -3.98 -22.06
CA GLU A 154 5.92 -3.52 -23.02
C GLU A 154 4.81 -2.71 -22.35
N ALA A 155 4.14 -1.85 -23.11
CA ALA A 155 3.14 -0.95 -22.57
C ALA A 155 1.95 -1.70 -21.95
N GLU A 156 1.55 -2.82 -22.53
CA GLU A 156 0.46 -3.68 -22.05
C GLU A 156 0.80 -4.28 -20.69
N LEU A 157 1.98 -4.88 -20.54
CA LEU A 157 2.43 -5.44 -19.26
C LEU A 157 2.51 -4.37 -18.16
N ARG A 158 2.92 -3.14 -18.49
CA ARG A 158 2.90 -2.01 -17.55
C ARG A 158 1.49 -1.54 -17.21
N GLN A 159 0.53 -1.67 -18.10
CA GLN A 159 -0.89 -1.37 -17.83
C GLN A 159 -1.50 -2.43 -16.91
N SER A 160 -1.25 -3.71 -17.16
CA SER A 160 -1.67 -4.80 -16.28
C SER A 160 -1.06 -4.66 -14.87
N PHE A 161 0.20 -4.20 -14.79
CA PHE A 161 0.82 -3.90 -13.50
C PHE A 161 0.21 -2.68 -12.81
N LEU A 162 -0.21 -1.65 -13.55
CA LEU A 162 -0.95 -0.54 -12.95
C LEU A 162 -2.28 -1.02 -12.34
N ALA A 163 -3.01 -1.87 -13.05
CA ALA A 163 -4.23 -2.50 -12.52
C ALA A 163 -3.92 -3.29 -11.24
N GLN A 164 -2.83 -4.06 -11.22
CA GLN A 164 -2.34 -4.75 -10.02
C GLN A 164 -2.10 -3.77 -8.87
N LEU A 165 -1.39 -2.67 -9.10
CA LEU A 165 -1.08 -1.68 -8.05
C LEU A 165 -2.34 -1.02 -7.50
N ILE A 166 -3.33 -0.75 -8.35
CA ILE A 166 -4.62 -0.17 -7.93
C ILE A 166 -5.40 -1.18 -7.08
N LEU A 167 -5.56 -2.41 -7.56
CA LEU A 167 -6.40 -3.43 -6.93
C LEU A 167 -5.77 -4.03 -5.66
N SER A 168 -4.44 -4.02 -5.54
CA SER A 168 -3.75 -4.39 -4.30
C SER A 168 -3.64 -3.25 -3.28
N GLY A 169 -4.06 -2.03 -3.64
CA GLY A 169 -3.88 -0.83 -2.80
C GLY A 169 -2.43 -0.31 -2.73
N GLU A 170 -1.48 -0.91 -3.44
CA GLU A 170 -0.09 -0.44 -3.47
C GLU A 170 0.06 0.93 -4.13
N LEU A 171 -0.78 1.27 -5.13
CA LEU A 171 -0.77 2.62 -5.70
C LEU A 171 -1.15 3.66 -4.64
N ASP A 172 -2.12 3.35 -3.77
CA ASP A 172 -2.53 4.24 -2.68
C ASP A 172 -1.41 4.40 -1.66
N ARG A 173 -0.71 3.32 -1.33
CA ARG A 173 0.48 3.35 -0.47
C ARG A 173 1.56 4.24 -1.07
N MET A 174 1.92 4.04 -2.34
CA MET A 174 2.94 4.84 -3.05
C MET A 174 2.53 6.31 -3.17
N THR A 175 1.25 6.57 -3.41
CA THR A 175 0.67 7.92 -3.46
C THR A 175 0.77 8.60 -2.10
N ASN A 176 0.41 7.91 -1.01
CA ASN A 176 0.54 8.43 0.34
C ASN A 176 2.01 8.73 0.69
N ASP A 177 2.94 7.85 0.30
CA ASP A 177 4.39 8.07 0.47
C ASP A 177 4.89 9.30 -0.29
N LEU A 178 4.31 9.61 -1.44
CA LEU A 178 4.58 10.84 -2.18
C LEU A 178 3.94 12.06 -1.49
N ILE A 179 2.68 11.99 -1.07
CA ILE A 179 1.94 13.08 -0.43
C ILE A 179 2.67 13.58 0.82
N VAL A 180 3.15 12.69 1.69
CA VAL A 180 3.85 13.10 2.92
C VAL A 180 5.16 13.82 2.63
N ARG A 181 5.85 13.48 1.54
CA ARG A 181 7.09 14.12 1.09
C ARG A 181 6.81 15.47 0.44
N LEU A 182 5.75 15.56 -0.36
CA LEU A 182 5.25 16.82 -0.89
C LEU A 182 4.90 17.77 0.25
N ALA A 183 4.14 17.31 1.25
CA ALA A 183 3.80 18.11 2.42
C ALA A 183 5.04 18.59 3.18
N ALA A 184 6.02 17.71 3.40
CA ALA A 184 7.27 18.08 4.06
C ALA A 184 8.09 19.11 3.25
N ARG A 185 8.08 19.01 1.91
CA ARG A 185 8.71 19.98 1.01
C ARG A 185 7.97 21.31 1.01
N CYS A 186 6.65 21.29 0.89
CA CYS A 186 5.76 22.45 0.91
C CYS A 186 5.88 23.20 2.28
N ALA A 187 6.14 22.50 3.39
CA ALA A 187 6.41 23.10 4.72
C ALA A 187 7.88 23.48 4.98
N GLY A 188 8.81 22.96 4.17
CA GLY A 188 10.25 23.10 4.36
C GLY A 188 10.78 24.48 3.95
N LYS A 189 11.93 24.85 4.53
CA LYS A 189 12.71 26.01 4.06
C LYS A 189 13.57 25.63 2.85
N GLU A 190 14.06 26.63 2.14
CA GLU A 190 15.03 26.45 1.06
C GLU A 190 16.25 25.65 1.54
N LEU A 191 16.69 24.72 0.68
CA LEU A 191 17.72 23.75 1.02
C LEU A 191 19.09 24.29 0.57
N PRO A 192 20.15 24.09 1.37
CA PRO A 192 21.48 24.49 0.94
C PRO A 192 21.99 23.53 -0.15
N PRO A 193 22.76 24.02 -1.15
CA PRO A 193 23.17 23.20 -2.30
C PRO A 193 24.00 21.95 -1.96
N ASP A 194 24.77 22.01 -0.88
CA ASP A 194 25.59 20.90 -0.36
C ASP A 194 24.73 19.73 0.13
N ALA A 195 23.53 19.99 0.66
CA ALA A 195 22.59 18.95 1.07
C ALA A 195 22.12 18.11 -0.13
N ILE A 196 21.84 18.75 -1.27
CA ILE A 196 21.40 18.06 -2.50
C ILE A 196 22.51 17.15 -3.02
N VAL A 197 23.76 17.62 -3.02
CA VAL A 197 24.92 16.80 -3.43
C VAL A 197 25.08 15.58 -2.53
N ALA A 198 24.98 15.75 -1.21
CA ALA A 198 25.07 14.65 -0.25
C ALA A 198 23.92 13.65 -0.43
N GLU A 199 22.69 14.14 -0.67
CA GLU A 199 21.54 13.28 -0.91
C GLU A 199 21.66 12.51 -2.23
N LYS A 200 22.17 13.15 -3.28
CA LYS A 200 22.42 12.49 -4.57
C LYS A 200 23.37 11.32 -4.44
N GLN A 201 24.41 11.42 -3.61
CA GLN A 201 25.32 10.30 -3.34
C GLN A 201 24.61 9.14 -2.63
N LYS A 202 23.72 9.44 -1.66
CA LYS A 202 22.90 8.41 -1.00
C LYS A 202 21.94 7.75 -1.98
N PHE A 203 21.28 8.52 -2.84
CA PHE A 203 20.40 8.04 -3.89
C PHE A 203 21.12 7.07 -4.84
N LEU A 204 22.30 7.47 -5.34
CA LEU A 204 23.11 6.62 -6.23
C LEU A 204 23.50 5.32 -5.55
N HIS A 205 23.96 5.39 -4.29
CA HIS A 205 24.33 4.21 -3.53
C HIS A 205 23.15 3.26 -3.28
N ARG A 206 22.00 3.79 -2.84
CA ARG A 206 20.78 3.01 -2.56
C ARG A 206 20.28 2.25 -3.79
N ASN A 207 20.33 2.89 -4.95
CA ASN A 207 19.85 2.30 -6.20
C ASN A 207 20.96 1.54 -6.98
N GLY A 208 22.16 1.38 -6.42
CA GLY A 208 23.26 0.71 -7.10
C GLY A 208 23.76 1.41 -8.38
N LEU A 209 23.42 2.69 -8.57
CA LEU A 209 23.73 3.47 -9.76
C LEU A 209 25.11 4.14 -9.66
N LYS A 210 25.87 4.12 -10.75
CA LYS A 210 27.08 4.96 -10.90
C LYS A 210 26.68 6.32 -11.47
N SER A 211 27.46 7.36 -11.17
CA SER A 211 27.19 8.71 -11.70
C SER A 211 27.13 8.77 -13.23
N ALA A 212 27.88 7.91 -13.93
CA ALA A 212 27.86 7.83 -15.39
C ALA A 212 26.55 7.24 -15.95
N GLN A 213 25.82 6.44 -15.18
CA GLN A 213 24.55 5.79 -15.58
C GLN A 213 23.33 6.67 -15.31
N LEU A 214 23.52 7.82 -14.64
CA LEU A 214 22.40 8.64 -14.19
C LEU A 214 21.61 9.25 -15.36
N ALA A 215 22.29 9.64 -16.43
CA ALA A 215 21.64 10.20 -17.61
C ALA A 215 20.73 9.15 -18.28
N ASP A 216 21.27 7.95 -18.51
CA ASP A 216 20.54 6.83 -19.11
C ASP A 216 19.34 6.42 -18.24
N TRP A 217 19.51 6.38 -16.92
CA TRP A 217 18.44 6.05 -15.97
C TRP A 217 17.29 7.09 -16.01
N LEU A 218 17.62 8.38 -16.10
CA LEU A 218 16.62 9.44 -16.25
C LEU A 218 15.92 9.36 -17.62
N GLU A 219 16.66 9.05 -18.68
CA GLU A 219 16.11 8.88 -20.03
C GLU A 219 15.10 7.72 -20.09
N GLN A 220 15.39 6.59 -19.42
CA GLN A 220 14.45 5.46 -19.30
C GLN A 220 13.13 5.83 -18.64
N LEU A 221 13.17 6.69 -17.62
CA LEU A 221 11.99 7.24 -16.95
C LEU A 221 11.30 8.36 -17.76
N LYS A 222 11.95 8.84 -18.82
CA LYS A 222 11.62 10.09 -19.54
C LYS A 222 11.48 11.27 -18.56
N ARG A 223 12.41 11.37 -17.61
CA ARG A 223 12.55 12.47 -16.65
C ARG A 223 13.84 13.24 -16.90
N ASP A 224 13.94 14.43 -16.35
CA ASP A 224 15.10 15.30 -16.49
C ASP A 224 15.83 15.50 -15.15
N SER A 225 16.91 16.29 -15.18
CA SER A 225 17.67 16.63 -13.97
C SER A 225 16.87 17.47 -12.97
N ASN A 226 15.92 18.28 -13.44
CA ASN A 226 15.11 19.12 -12.56
C ASN A 226 14.19 18.26 -11.71
N TRP A 227 13.52 17.28 -12.32
CA TRP A 227 12.72 16.29 -11.60
C TRP A 227 13.54 15.56 -10.55
N LEU A 228 14.78 15.14 -10.87
CA LEU A 228 15.66 14.50 -9.90
C LEU A 228 15.98 15.42 -8.72
N ASP A 229 16.33 16.68 -8.99
CA ASP A 229 16.66 17.64 -7.95
C ASP A 229 15.44 17.94 -7.05
N GLU A 230 14.23 17.95 -7.60
CA GLU A 230 12.98 18.02 -6.84
C GLU A 230 12.75 16.80 -5.95
N MET A 231 12.94 15.59 -6.48
CA MET A 231 12.86 14.34 -5.71
C MET A 231 13.85 14.31 -4.55
N LEU A 232 15.10 14.72 -4.79
CA LEU A 232 16.13 14.84 -3.75
C LEU A 232 15.73 15.89 -2.71
N ALA A 233 15.22 17.04 -3.12
CA ALA A 233 14.77 18.09 -2.22
C ALA A 233 13.59 17.63 -1.33
N MET A 234 12.63 16.91 -1.91
CA MET A 234 11.52 16.31 -1.16
C MET A 234 12.01 15.33 -0.09
N GLU A 235 12.93 14.45 -0.46
CA GLU A 235 13.47 13.43 0.45
C GLU A 235 14.27 14.06 1.61
N ILE A 236 15.06 15.11 1.34
CA ILE A 236 15.77 15.85 2.40
C ILE A 236 14.79 16.51 3.35
N ALA A 237 13.75 17.18 2.82
CA ALA A 237 12.76 17.87 3.63
C ALA A 237 11.96 16.89 4.51
N TYR A 238 11.58 15.74 3.95
CA TYR A 238 10.91 14.67 4.67
C TYR A 238 11.75 14.10 5.80
N ARG A 239 13.00 13.68 5.53
CA ARG A 239 13.87 13.13 6.57
C ARG A 239 14.13 14.12 7.69
N LYS A 240 14.32 15.39 7.38
CA LYS A 240 14.48 16.43 8.39
C LYS A 240 13.26 16.53 9.33
N HIS A 241 12.05 16.43 8.79
CA HIS A 241 10.84 16.37 9.60
C HIS A 241 10.78 15.10 10.44
N CYS A 242 11.08 13.93 9.85
CA CYS A 242 11.14 12.67 10.59
C CYS A 242 12.15 12.72 11.73
N GLU A 243 13.37 13.22 11.51
CA GLU A 243 14.39 13.36 12.55
C GLU A 243 13.97 14.30 13.68
N THR A 244 13.18 15.33 13.36
CA THR A 244 12.65 16.28 14.36
C THR A 244 11.52 15.68 15.19
N LEU A 245 10.67 14.84 14.58
CA LEU A 245 9.47 14.29 15.21
C LEU A 245 9.72 12.94 15.90
N LEU A 246 10.54 12.07 15.30
CA LEU A 246 10.77 10.69 15.73
C LEU A 246 11.92 10.58 16.74
N VAL A 247 12.04 11.57 17.63
CA VAL A 247 13.00 11.52 18.74
C VAL A 247 12.67 10.36 19.70
N PRO A 248 13.67 9.74 20.36
CA PRO A 248 13.47 8.57 21.21
C PRO A 248 12.34 8.73 22.24
N GLU A 249 12.23 9.91 22.87
CA GLU A 249 11.24 10.19 23.90
C GLU A 249 9.82 10.27 23.32
N ALA A 250 9.67 10.84 22.13
CA ALA A 250 8.39 10.91 21.43
C ALA A 250 7.95 9.50 21.00
N ARG A 251 8.86 8.70 20.45
CA ARG A 251 8.60 7.30 20.09
C ARG A 251 8.20 6.46 21.31
N GLN A 252 8.90 6.63 22.43
CA GLN A 252 8.56 5.91 23.66
C GLN A 252 7.18 6.31 24.18
N ARG A 253 6.83 7.61 24.14
CA ARG A 253 5.51 8.08 24.54
C ARG A 253 4.40 7.46 23.68
N GLU A 254 4.60 7.44 22.36
CA GLU A 254 3.62 6.86 21.43
C GLU A 254 3.45 5.35 21.65
N LEU A 255 4.54 4.61 21.80
CA LEU A 255 4.49 3.18 22.11
C LEU A 255 3.76 2.88 23.43
N LEU A 256 3.95 3.74 24.45
CA LEU A 256 3.23 3.61 25.72
C LEU A 256 1.73 3.90 25.56
N ALA A 257 1.36 4.89 24.74
CA ALA A 257 -0.04 5.19 24.44
C ALA A 257 -0.71 4.04 23.67
N LEU A 258 0.03 3.40 22.76
CA LEU A 258 -0.41 2.26 21.97
C LEU A 258 -0.24 0.91 22.69
N ARG A 259 0.11 0.89 23.98
CA ARG A 259 0.38 -0.36 24.70
C ARG A 259 -0.78 -1.34 24.62
N LEU A 260 -2.02 -0.90 24.88
CA LEU A 260 -3.18 -1.80 24.83
C LEU A 260 -3.50 -2.27 23.39
N PRO A 261 -3.61 -1.38 22.38
CA PRO A 261 -3.80 -1.80 20.98
C PRO A 261 -2.73 -2.75 20.43
N LEU A 262 -1.47 -2.56 20.85
CA LEU A 262 -0.34 -3.39 20.41
C LEU A 262 -0.14 -4.64 21.29
N THR A 263 -0.91 -4.80 22.37
CA THR A 263 -0.89 -6.02 23.18
C THR A 263 -1.97 -6.95 22.67
N ARG A 264 -1.57 -8.06 22.06
CA ARG A 264 -2.46 -9.19 21.80
C ARG A 264 -2.74 -9.90 23.13
N PHE A 265 -4.01 -9.99 23.48
CA PHE A 265 -4.47 -10.82 24.60
C PHE A 265 -5.07 -12.09 24.03
N GLU A 266 -4.60 -13.23 24.51
CA GLU A 266 -5.23 -14.52 24.29
C GLU A 266 -5.93 -14.90 25.59
N THR A 267 -7.23 -15.20 25.49
CA THR A 267 -8.06 -15.54 26.63
C THR A 267 -8.65 -16.91 26.42
N GLU A 268 -8.38 -17.82 27.34
CA GLU A 268 -9.06 -19.09 27.46
C GLU A 268 -10.14 -18.99 28.54
N VAL A 269 -11.34 -19.46 28.23
CA VAL A 269 -12.48 -19.43 29.14
C VAL A 269 -13.01 -20.84 29.29
N ILE A 270 -13.16 -21.28 30.53
CA ILE A 270 -13.86 -22.51 30.90
C ILE A 270 -15.14 -22.13 31.63
N GLU A 271 -16.26 -22.77 31.26
CA GLU A 271 -17.52 -22.62 31.96
C GLU A 271 -17.73 -23.82 32.87
N VAL A 272 -18.05 -23.56 34.14
CA VAL A 272 -18.24 -24.58 35.17
C VAL A 272 -19.51 -24.30 35.96
N GLU A 273 -20.15 -25.36 36.44
CA GLU A 273 -21.53 -25.30 36.95
C GLU A 273 -21.68 -24.55 38.29
N SER A 274 -20.58 -24.25 38.99
CA SER A 274 -20.64 -23.60 40.30
C SER A 274 -19.38 -22.79 40.65
N LEU A 275 -19.52 -21.92 41.65
CA LEU A 275 -18.39 -21.14 42.19
C LEU A 275 -17.32 -22.05 42.82
N ASP A 276 -17.72 -23.16 43.45
CA ASP A 276 -16.76 -24.09 44.07
C ASP A 276 -15.98 -24.85 42.99
N ALA A 277 -16.63 -25.26 41.90
CA ALA A 277 -15.96 -25.83 40.72
C ALA A 277 -15.02 -24.82 40.05
N ALA A 278 -15.39 -23.53 39.98
CA ALA A 278 -14.52 -22.48 39.45
C ALA A 278 -13.27 -22.26 40.32
N ARG A 279 -13.40 -22.39 41.64
CA ARG A 279 -12.27 -22.31 42.56
C ARG A 279 -11.34 -23.49 42.40
N GLU A 280 -11.90 -24.70 42.27
CA GLU A 280 -11.11 -25.91 42.04
C GLU A 280 -10.36 -25.84 40.70
N ALA A 281 -11.06 -25.49 39.62
CA ALA A 281 -10.46 -25.30 38.29
C ALA A 281 -9.31 -24.28 38.32
N LEU A 282 -9.47 -23.19 39.09
CA LEU A 282 -8.40 -22.21 39.27
C LEU A 282 -7.19 -22.80 40.01
N PHE A 283 -7.40 -23.67 41.00
CA PHE A 283 -6.32 -24.34 41.71
C PHE A 283 -5.60 -25.36 40.82
N CYS A 284 -6.32 -26.17 40.05
CA CYS A 284 -5.74 -27.12 39.11
C CYS A 284 -4.84 -26.43 38.08
N VAL A 285 -5.27 -25.29 37.53
CA VAL A 285 -4.47 -24.55 36.55
C VAL A 285 -3.28 -23.83 37.19
N ARG A 286 -3.45 -23.20 38.36
CA ARG A 286 -2.39 -22.37 38.98
C ARG A 286 -1.37 -23.14 39.79
N GLU A 287 -1.83 -24.06 40.64
CA GLU A 287 -0.99 -24.77 41.60
C GLU A 287 -0.53 -26.12 41.03
N ASP A 288 -1.41 -26.82 40.30
CA ASP A 288 -1.07 -28.13 39.71
C ASP A 288 -0.54 -28.03 38.27
N GLY A 289 -0.64 -26.84 37.64
CA GLY A 289 -0.10 -26.55 36.32
C GLY A 289 -0.83 -27.25 35.17
N MET A 290 -2.07 -27.70 35.39
CA MET A 290 -2.90 -28.30 34.35
C MET A 290 -3.34 -27.27 33.32
N SER A 291 -3.51 -27.72 32.08
CA SER A 291 -4.10 -26.90 31.02
C SER A 291 -5.60 -26.72 31.19
N MET A 292 -6.16 -25.64 30.64
CA MET A 292 -7.61 -25.40 30.69
C MET A 292 -8.41 -26.49 29.93
N GLU A 293 -7.82 -27.11 28.92
CA GLU A 293 -8.42 -28.23 28.16
C GLU A 293 -8.51 -29.51 29.01
N GLU A 294 -7.45 -29.81 29.78
CA GLU A 294 -7.44 -30.94 30.71
C GLU A 294 -8.51 -30.77 31.79
N VAL A 295 -8.59 -29.56 32.38
CA VAL A 295 -9.58 -29.25 33.43
C VAL A 295 -11.03 -29.25 32.89
N ALA A 296 -11.23 -28.92 31.61
CA ALA A 296 -12.56 -28.96 30.98
C ALA A 296 -13.07 -30.38 30.69
N THR A 297 -12.19 -31.38 30.73
CA THR A 297 -12.52 -32.78 30.43
C THR A 297 -12.85 -33.59 31.69
N GLU A 298 -12.57 -33.05 32.87
CA GLU A 298 -12.89 -33.65 34.19
C GLU A 298 -14.31 -33.33 34.67
#